data_AF-A0A9C9DBP0-F1
#
_entry.id   AF-A0A9C9DBP0-F1
#
_cell.length_a   1.000
_cell.length_b   1.000
_cell.length_c   1.000
_cell.angle_alpha   90.00
_cell.angle_beta   90.00
_cell.angle_gamma   90.00
#
_symmetry.space_group_name_H-M   'P 1'
#
loop_
_entity.id
_entity.type
_entity.pdbx_description
1 polymer ?
#
loop_
_entity_poly.entity_id
_entity_poly.type
_entity_poly.pdbx_seq_one_letter_code
_entity_poly.pdbx_strand_id
1 'polypeptide(L)'
;MRIVIAVFLLLGASLGGQAGEAHFGVWQGTLTEMVEAGQRYEQYEVTLTVTPKAYQIDYASLGCGGILRLVKQAGRFYRFRDEFNYGLQNCISDGYTEIHFINQRLAAFQWYDKDGSLKVEGYLKRQAQIML
;
A
#
# COMPACT_ATOMS: atom_id res chain seq x y z
N MET A 1 -62.22 27.10 -1.02
CA MET A 1 -61.14 26.19 -1.49
C MET A 1 -59.83 26.65 -0.89
N ARG A 2 -59.26 25.87 0.03
CA ARG A 2 -57.97 26.15 0.67
C ARG A 2 -56.91 25.30 -0.04
N ILE A 3 -55.97 25.94 -0.73
CA ILE A 3 -54.78 25.26 -1.26
C ILE A 3 -53.66 25.56 -0.26
N VAL A 4 -53.29 24.55 0.52
CA VAL A 4 -52.10 24.58 1.38
C VAL A 4 -50.97 23.98 0.57
N ILE A 5 -50.05 24.83 0.08
CA ILE A 5 -48.77 24.39 -0.45
C ILE A 5 -47.75 24.66 0.65
N ALA A 6 -47.35 23.61 1.36
CA ALA A 6 -46.21 23.67 2.27
C ALA A 6 -45.00 23.05 1.56
N VAL A 7 -44.04 23.92 1.31
CA VAL A 7 -42.78 23.71 0.60
C VAL A 7 -41.94 22.64 1.28
N PHE A 8 -41.52 21.63 0.52
CA PHE A 8 -40.53 20.63 0.93
C PHE A 8 -39.15 21.30 1.04
N LEU A 9 -38.72 21.62 2.27
CA LEU A 9 -37.33 21.95 2.58
C LEU A 9 -36.51 20.65 2.60
N LEU A 10 -35.96 20.26 1.45
CA LEU A 10 -34.91 19.25 1.37
C LEU A 10 -33.63 19.88 1.93
N LEU A 11 -33.34 19.64 3.22
CA LEU A 11 -31.99 19.79 3.76
C LEU A 11 -31.09 18.77 3.05
N GLY A 12 -30.46 19.20 1.96
CA GLY A 12 -29.33 18.51 1.37
C GLY A 12 -28.17 18.56 2.36
N ALA A 13 -28.10 17.57 3.26
CA ALA A 13 -26.90 17.31 4.02
C ALA A 13 -25.80 16.99 3.01
N SER A 14 -24.94 17.98 2.76
CA SER A 14 -23.66 17.77 2.10
C SER A 14 -22.87 16.80 2.99
N LEU A 15 -22.95 15.51 2.67
CA LEU A 15 -21.97 14.51 3.08
C LEU A 15 -20.64 15.01 2.53
N GLY A 16 -19.93 15.79 3.32
CA GLY A 16 -18.55 16.15 3.06
C GLY A 16 -17.77 14.86 2.96
N GLY A 17 -17.57 14.39 1.72
CA GLY A 17 -16.68 13.30 1.43
C GLY A 17 -15.27 13.75 1.77
N GLN A 18 -14.86 13.57 3.03
CA GLN A 18 -13.44 13.46 3.38
C GLN A 18 -12.97 12.07 2.90
N ALA A 19 -12.99 11.87 1.59
CA ALA A 19 -12.55 10.67 0.92
C ALA A 19 -11.30 11.02 0.10
N GLY A 20 -10.19 11.25 0.79
CA GLY A 20 -8.90 11.43 0.17
C GLY A 20 -7.83 11.59 1.23
N GLU A 21 -6.70 10.91 1.10
CA GLU A 21 -5.48 11.00 1.94
C GLU A 21 -5.30 10.04 3.13
N ALA A 22 -6.09 8.98 3.28
CA ALA A 22 -5.95 8.11 4.47
C ALA A 22 -4.68 7.22 4.52
N HIS A 23 -3.84 7.18 3.48
CA HIS A 23 -2.77 6.18 3.34
C HIS A 23 -1.37 6.72 3.05
N PHE A 24 -1.23 8.04 2.82
CA PHE A 24 0.08 8.64 2.62
C PHE A 24 0.93 8.55 3.88
N GLY A 25 2.26 8.52 3.73
CA GLY A 25 3.21 8.41 4.83
C GLY A 25 4.21 7.29 4.62
N VAL A 26 5.02 7.09 5.66
CA VAL A 26 6.05 6.04 5.70
C VAL A 26 5.49 4.85 6.47
N TRP A 27 5.66 3.66 5.90
CA TRP A 27 5.19 2.39 6.43
C TRP A 27 6.38 1.46 6.56
N GLN A 28 6.55 0.79 7.70
CA GLN A 28 7.68 -0.10 7.93
C GLN A 28 7.22 -1.43 8.51
N GLY A 29 7.92 -2.50 8.16
CA GLY A 29 7.64 -3.81 8.71
C GLY A 29 8.70 -4.83 8.34
N THR A 30 8.46 -6.06 8.77
CA THR A 30 9.25 -7.22 8.40
C THR A 30 8.40 -8.08 7.48
N LEU A 31 8.97 -8.45 6.33
CA LEU A 31 8.37 -9.35 5.38
C LEU A 31 8.99 -10.73 5.55
N THR A 32 8.20 -11.78 5.31
CA THR A 32 8.65 -13.16 5.32
C THR A 32 8.60 -13.70 3.90
N GLU A 33 9.74 -14.15 3.38
CA GLU A 33 9.83 -14.87 2.13
C GLU A 33 9.82 -16.38 2.39
N MET A 34 9.04 -17.11 1.61
CA MET A 34 9.12 -18.57 1.56
C MET A 34 10.09 -18.98 0.45
N VAL A 35 11.33 -19.27 0.83
CA VAL A 35 12.39 -19.62 -0.13
C VAL A 35 12.32 -21.08 -0.55
N GLU A 36 11.90 -21.95 0.38
CA GLU A 36 11.61 -23.35 0.11
C GLU A 36 10.31 -23.73 0.81
N ALA A 37 9.35 -24.22 0.03
CA ALA A 37 7.98 -24.44 0.48
C ALA A 37 7.93 -25.31 1.74
N GLY A 38 7.51 -24.72 2.86
CA GLY A 38 7.39 -25.40 4.14
C GLY A 38 8.70 -25.76 4.84
N GLN A 39 9.86 -25.33 4.32
CA GLN A 39 11.18 -25.71 4.85
C GLN A 39 12.01 -24.50 5.29
N ARG A 40 12.00 -23.41 4.51
CA ARG A 40 12.89 -22.28 4.76
C ARG A 40 12.23 -20.94 4.52
N TYR A 41 12.41 -20.05 5.49
CA TYR A 41 11.90 -18.70 5.46
C TYR A 41 13.05 -17.69 5.66
N GLU A 42 13.00 -16.60 4.91
CA GLU A 42 13.87 -15.45 5.10
C GLU A 42 13.05 -14.23 5.51
N GLN A 43 13.67 -13.29 6.20
CA GLN A 43 13.01 -12.09 6.69
C GLN A 43 13.73 -10.83 6.24
N TYR A 44 12.96 -9.85 5.79
CA TYR A 44 13.48 -8.59 5.28
C TYR A 44 12.80 -7.40 5.93
N GLU A 45 13.59 -6.41 6.32
CA GLU A 45 13.06 -5.12 6.76
C GLU A 45 12.74 -4.28 5.53
N VAL A 46 11.51 -3.78 5.48
CA VAL A 46 11.02 -2.97 4.37
C VAL A 46 10.51 -1.63 4.86
N THR A 47 10.81 -0.59 4.10
CA THR A 47 10.20 0.73 4.21
C THR A 47 9.46 1.04 2.93
N LEU A 48 8.18 1.37 3.05
CA LEU A 48 7.33 1.85 1.97
C LEU A 48 6.98 3.31 2.22
N THR A 49 7.31 4.16 1.27
CA THR A 49 6.93 5.58 1.28
C THR A 49 5.82 5.83 0.27
N VAL A 50 4.67 6.27 0.76
CA VAL A 50 3.47 6.52 -0.04
C VAL A 50 3.20 8.03 -0.05
N THR A 51 3.26 8.65 -1.22
CA THR A 51 2.98 10.08 -1.41
C THR A 51 1.90 10.28 -2.48
N PRO A 52 1.32 11.49 -2.63
CA PRO A 52 0.36 11.76 -3.70
C PRO A 52 0.89 11.54 -5.12
N LYS A 53 2.22 11.56 -5.32
CA LYS A 53 2.85 11.52 -6.65
C LYS A 53 3.71 10.29 -6.89
N ALA A 54 4.14 9.60 -5.84
CA ALA A 54 5.12 8.53 -5.92
C ALA A 54 4.92 7.49 -4.81
N TYR A 55 5.25 6.25 -5.15
CA TYR A 55 5.31 5.11 -4.24
C TYR A 55 6.73 4.56 -4.33
N GLN A 56 7.44 4.53 -3.22
CA GLN A 56 8.81 4.03 -3.15
C GLN A 56 8.88 2.91 -2.14
N ILE A 57 9.68 1.89 -2.44
CA ILE A 57 9.95 0.77 -1.55
C ILE A 57 11.45 0.57 -1.41
N ASP A 58 11.89 0.36 -0.17
CA ASP A 58 13.28 0.18 0.20
C ASP A 58 13.41 -1.07 1.08
N TYR A 59 14.18 -2.06 0.63
CA TYR A 59 14.50 -3.27 1.36
C TYR A 59 15.88 -3.08 2.02
N ALA A 60 15.89 -2.47 3.20
CA ALA A 60 17.13 -2.05 3.86
C ALA A 60 18.09 -3.21 4.13
N SER A 61 17.55 -4.37 4.54
CA SER A 61 18.34 -5.59 4.80
C SER A 61 19.01 -6.16 3.54
N LEU A 62 18.49 -5.84 2.35
CA LEU A 62 19.01 -6.29 1.05
C LEU A 62 19.82 -5.21 0.34
N GLY A 63 19.76 -3.96 0.80
CA GLY A 63 20.40 -2.82 0.13
C GLY A 63 19.86 -2.56 -1.28
N CYS A 64 18.58 -2.84 -1.52
CA CYS A 64 17.93 -2.67 -2.82
C CYS A 64 16.52 -2.10 -2.71
N GLY A 65 16.00 -1.55 -3.80
CA GLY A 65 14.68 -0.90 -3.83
C GLY A 65 14.44 -0.08 -5.08
N GLY A 66 13.35 0.71 -5.04
CA GLY A 66 12.99 1.62 -6.11
C GLY A 66 11.54 2.05 -6.09
N ILE A 67 10.97 2.26 -7.28
CA ILE A 67 9.66 2.87 -7.47
C ILE A 67 8.61 1.77 -7.71
N LEU A 68 7.44 1.92 -7.10
CA LEU A 68 6.28 1.09 -7.37
C LEU A 68 5.35 1.82 -8.35
N ARG A 69 5.15 1.26 -9.54
CA ARG A 69 4.19 1.79 -10.52
C ARG A 69 2.80 1.28 -10.24
N LEU A 70 1.87 2.19 -9.97
CA LEU A 70 0.48 1.82 -9.71
C LEU A 70 -0.16 1.22 -10.97
N VAL A 71 -0.62 -0.03 -10.84
CA VAL A 71 -1.34 -0.76 -11.90
C VAL A 71 -2.84 -0.75 -11.64
N LYS A 72 -3.25 -0.93 -10.38
CA LYS A 72 -4.66 -0.97 -10.00
C LYS A 72 -4.85 -0.40 -8.60
N GLN A 73 -5.92 0.37 -8.43
CA GLN A 73 -6.40 0.82 -7.14
C GLN A 73 -7.89 0.53 -7.02
N ALA A 74 -8.29 -0.09 -5.91
CA ALA A 74 -9.69 -0.35 -5.57
C ALA A 74 -9.90 -0.11 -4.08
N GLY A 75 -10.41 1.06 -3.72
CA GLY A 75 -10.56 1.48 -2.32
C GLY A 75 -9.20 1.52 -1.60
N ARG A 76 -9.01 0.58 -0.67
CA ARG A 76 -7.80 0.45 0.15
C ARG A 76 -6.80 -0.58 -0.37
N PHE A 77 -7.11 -1.21 -1.50
CA PHE A 77 -6.25 -2.16 -2.17
C PHE A 77 -5.50 -1.49 -3.32
N TYR A 78 -4.19 -1.71 -3.36
CA TYR A 78 -3.29 -1.19 -4.38
C TYR A 78 -2.45 -2.34 -4.93
N ARG A 79 -2.36 -2.43 -6.25
CA ARG A 79 -1.44 -3.34 -6.94
C ARG A 79 -0.45 -2.52 -7.74
N PHE A 80 0.81 -2.86 -7.62
CA PHE A 80 1.92 -2.20 -8.27
C PHE A 80 2.71 -3.17 -9.13
N ARG A 81 3.41 -2.62 -10.12
CA ARG A 81 4.53 -3.28 -10.80
C ARG A 81 5.82 -2.66 -10.26
N ASP A 82 6.76 -3.52 -9.89
CA ASP A 82 8.00 -3.07 -9.26
C ASP A 82 8.99 -2.58 -10.32
N GLU A 83 9.49 -1.35 -10.15
CA GLU A 83 10.58 -0.75 -10.94
C GLU A 83 11.75 -0.44 -10.00
N PHE A 84 12.51 -1.48 -9.65
CA PHE A 84 13.73 -1.31 -8.88
C PHE A 84 14.78 -0.56 -9.69
N ASN A 85 15.44 0.40 -9.05
CA ASN A 85 16.39 1.30 -9.70
C ASN A 85 17.74 1.38 -8.96
N TYR A 86 17.90 0.67 -7.84
CA TYR A 86 19.18 0.49 -7.17
C TYR A 86 19.28 -0.89 -6.51
N GLY A 87 20.52 -1.36 -6.28
CA GLY A 87 20.77 -2.66 -5.64
C GLY A 87 20.23 -3.86 -6.44
N LEU A 88 20.16 -3.74 -7.77
CA LEU A 88 19.47 -4.69 -8.66
C LEU A 88 19.98 -6.13 -8.56
N GLN A 89 21.23 -6.34 -8.16
CA GLN A 89 21.81 -7.66 -7.94
C GLN A 89 21.26 -8.37 -6.69
N ASN A 90 20.58 -7.65 -5.79
CA ASN A 90 20.03 -8.16 -4.53
C ASN A 90 18.50 -8.25 -4.52
N CYS A 91 17.82 -7.75 -5.55
CA CYS A 91 16.37 -7.70 -5.66
C CYS A 91 15.90 -8.41 -6.93
N ILE A 92 14.79 -9.15 -6.84
CA ILE A 92 14.14 -9.77 -8.00
C ILE A 92 13.17 -8.76 -8.63
N SER A 93 13.33 -8.42 -9.89
CA SER A 93 12.45 -7.45 -10.59
C SER A 93 11.25 -8.13 -11.29
N ASP A 94 10.36 -7.30 -11.85
CA ASP A 94 9.23 -7.68 -12.73
C ASP A 94 8.05 -8.41 -12.08
N GLY A 95 8.08 -8.61 -10.77
CA GLY A 95 6.96 -9.07 -9.97
C GLY A 95 5.88 -7.99 -9.74
N TYR A 96 4.91 -8.34 -8.90
CA TYR A 96 3.84 -7.44 -8.48
C TYR A 96 3.77 -7.33 -6.97
N THR A 97 3.73 -6.10 -6.48
CA THR A 97 3.46 -5.80 -5.08
C THR A 97 1.97 -5.50 -4.88
N GLU A 98 1.36 -6.12 -3.88
CA GLU A 98 0.01 -5.81 -3.41
C GLU A 98 0.04 -5.25 -2.00
N ILE A 99 -0.71 -4.17 -1.80
CA ILE A 99 -0.83 -3.49 -0.52
C ILE A 99 -2.30 -3.29 -0.20
N HIS A 100 -2.72 -3.83 0.93
CA HIS A 100 -4.07 -3.63 1.45
C HIS A 100 -4.00 -2.87 2.77
N PHE A 101 -4.40 -1.60 2.74
CA PHE A 101 -4.44 -0.76 3.94
C PHE A 101 -5.63 -1.15 4.83
N ILE A 102 -5.39 -2.02 5.80
CA ILE A 102 -6.41 -2.51 6.74
C ILE A 102 -7.01 -1.34 7.54
N ASN A 103 -6.15 -0.46 8.05
CA ASN A 103 -6.56 0.76 8.75
C ASN A 103 -5.51 1.88 8.61
N GLN A 104 -5.62 2.97 9.37
CA GLN A 104 -4.68 4.11 9.30
C GLN A 104 -3.26 3.80 9.79
N ARG A 105 -3.05 2.65 10.46
CA ARG A 105 -1.78 2.28 11.09
C ARG A 105 -1.25 0.92 10.65
N LEU A 106 -2.03 0.13 9.93
CA LEU A 106 -1.66 -1.23 9.51
C LEU A 106 -2.02 -1.47 8.03
N ALA A 107 -1.08 -2.06 7.30
CA ALA A 107 -1.28 -2.55 5.94
C ALA A 107 -0.76 -4.00 5.82
N ALA A 108 -1.45 -4.82 5.05
CA ALA A 108 -0.93 -6.10 4.59
C ALA A 108 -0.12 -5.88 3.31
N PHE A 109 0.99 -6.60 3.19
CA PHE A 109 1.90 -6.58 2.05
C PHE A 109 2.05 -7.98 1.49
N GLN A 110 1.96 -8.11 0.17
CA GLN A 110 2.24 -9.35 -0.54
C GLN A 110 3.05 -9.04 -1.80
N TRP A 111 4.03 -9.88 -2.11
CA TRP A 111 4.77 -9.82 -3.36
C TRP A 111 4.66 -11.13 -4.11
N TYR A 112 4.37 -11.01 -5.40
CA TYR A 112 4.19 -12.11 -6.33
C TYR A 112 5.27 -12.06 -7.39
N ASP A 113 5.85 -13.23 -7.69
CA ASP A 113 6.77 -13.38 -8.81
C ASP A 113 6.00 -13.20 -10.14
N LYS A 114 6.74 -13.07 -11.24
CA LYS A 114 6.18 -12.84 -12.59
C LYS A 114 5.21 -13.93 -13.04
N ASP A 115 5.29 -15.13 -12.47
CA ASP A 115 4.39 -16.27 -12.73
C ASP A 115 3.10 -16.23 -11.89
N GLY A 116 2.98 -15.25 -10.98
CA GLY A 116 1.86 -15.07 -10.07
C GLY A 116 1.96 -15.86 -8.77
N SER A 117 3.07 -16.56 -8.51
CA SER A 117 3.28 -17.25 -7.24
C SER A 117 3.60 -16.25 -6.12
N LEU A 118 2.90 -16.37 -4.98
CA LEU A 118 3.20 -15.60 -3.77
C LEU A 118 4.55 -16.06 -3.22
N LYS A 119 5.50 -15.13 -3.06
CA LYS A 119 6.81 -15.43 -2.46
C LYS A 119 6.99 -14.78 -1.10
N VAL A 120 6.50 -13.55 -0.97
CA VAL A 120 6.75 -12.72 0.21
C VAL A 120 5.45 -12.16 0.75
N GLU A 121 5.29 -12.19 2.06
CA GLU A 121 4.15 -11.52 2.72
C GLU A 121 4.54 -10.94 4.07
N GLY A 122 3.73 -10.00 4.55
CA GLY A 122 3.93 -9.42 5.88
C GLY A 122 2.97 -8.28 6.17
N TYR A 123 3.27 -7.58 7.25
CA TYR A 123 2.49 -6.43 7.69
C TYR A 123 3.37 -5.21 7.89
N LEU A 124 2.89 -4.06 7.40
CA LEU A 124 3.53 -2.77 7.55
C LEU A 124 2.77 -1.92 8.55
N LYS A 125 3.49 -1.25 9.44
CA LYS A 125 2.97 -0.27 10.38
C LYS A 125 3.31 1.13 9.92
N ARG A 126 2.35 2.04 9.97
CA ARG A 126 2.59 3.46 9.66
C ARG A 126 3.51 4.04 10.74
N GLN A 127 4.63 4.63 10.31
CA GLN A 127 5.50 5.37 11.21
C GLN A 127 4.77 6.63 11.69
N ALA A 128 4.93 6.95 12.98
CA ALA A 128 4.41 8.20 13.51
C ALA A 128 5.14 9.34 12.79
N GLN A 129 4.40 10.23 12.13
CA GLN A 129 4.98 11.46 11.61
C GLN A 129 5.41 12.29 12.81
N ILE A 130 6.71 12.41 13.04
CA ILE A 130 7.23 13.50 13.86
C ILE A 130 6.99 14.75 13.03
N MET A 131 5.92 15.49 13.35
CA MET A 131 5.77 16.85 12.85
C MET A 131 6.91 17.66 13.48
N LEU A 132 7.94 17.96 12.68
CA LEU A 132 8.97 18.93 13.02
C LEU A 132 8.38 20.34 12.94
#